data_AF-A0A0V0Q4T5-F1
#
_entry.id   AF-A0A0V0Q4T5-F1
#
_cell.length_a   1.000
_cell.length_b   1.000
_cell.length_c   1.000
_cell.angle_alpha   90.00
_cell.angle_beta   90.00
_cell.angle_gamma   90.00
#
_symmetry.space_group_name_H-M   'P 1'
#
loop_
_entity.id
_entity.type
_entity.pdbx_description
1 polymer ?
#
loop_
_entity_poly.entity_id
_entity_poly.type
_entity_poly.pdbx_seq_one_letter_code
_entity_poly.pdbx_strand_id
1 'polypeptide(L)'
;MPPNFRLGRVSRTHGITPRFIRLRIEAEDLADLNRTGLHLRRLQPKGPENLLWPRLLPNGRTGLPGAAHLRMPVYTIRSIDPGAGWLEVDVFLHGKGPICAWGQSVRPGAAVGLSGPGGGWLPAGRRLCLGADFCPVPPTLRPLLMIDLACRTGYPAPARSGPTRKCKT
;
A
#
# COMPACT_ATOMS: atom_id res chain seq x y z
N MET A 1 0.39 -3.38 -19.11
CA MET A 1 -0.13 -2.43 -18.10
C MET A 1 1.00 -1.49 -17.66
N PRO A 2 0.72 -0.35 -17.02
CA PRO A 2 1.77 0.49 -16.43
C PRO A 2 2.62 -0.32 -15.44
N PRO A 3 3.96 -0.15 -15.40
CA PRO A 3 4.84 -0.95 -14.52
C PRO A 3 4.51 -0.83 -13.02
N ASN A 4 3.95 0.31 -12.63
CA ASN A 4 3.57 0.63 -11.25
C ASN A 4 2.08 0.33 -10.96
N PHE A 5 1.44 -0.52 -11.77
CA PHE A 5 0.05 -0.92 -11.61
C PHE A 5 -0.10 -2.43 -11.78
N ARG A 6 -0.85 -3.04 -10.87
CA ARG A 6 -1.17 -4.47 -10.89
C ARG A 6 -2.61 -4.70 -10.45
N LEU A 7 -3.21 -5.76 -10.96
CA LEU A 7 -4.50 -6.23 -10.50
C LEU A 7 -4.31 -7.13 -9.29
N GLY A 8 -5.21 -7.00 -8.33
CA GLY A 8 -5.32 -7.89 -7.20
C GLY A 8 -6.75 -8.34 -6.99
N ARG A 9 -6.89 -9.35 -6.16
CA ARG A 9 -8.17 -9.91 -5.74
C ARG A 9 -8.22 -9.95 -4.23
N VAL A 10 -9.30 -9.46 -3.64
CA VAL A 10 -9.53 -9.63 -2.20
C VAL A 10 -9.74 -11.12 -1.95
N SER A 11 -8.87 -11.77 -1.18
CA SER A 11 -9.02 -13.18 -0.81
C SER A 11 -9.58 -13.35 0.60
N ARG A 12 -9.39 -12.35 1.47
CA ARG A 12 -9.95 -12.37 2.83
C ARG A 12 -10.37 -10.99 3.31
N THR A 13 -11.45 -10.97 4.07
CA THR A 13 -11.96 -9.79 4.79
C THR A 13 -12.10 -10.13 6.27
N HIS A 14 -11.54 -9.33 7.17
CA HIS A 14 -11.58 -9.58 8.61
C HIS A 14 -11.87 -8.29 9.38
N GLY A 15 -12.93 -8.25 10.19
CA GLY A 15 -13.19 -7.11 11.07
C GLY A 15 -12.23 -7.09 12.25
N ILE A 16 -11.47 -6.01 12.40
CA ILE A 16 -10.55 -5.81 13.55
C ILE A 16 -11.32 -5.13 14.68
N THR A 17 -12.05 -4.06 14.34
CA THR A 17 -12.93 -3.30 15.24
C THR A 17 -14.15 -2.84 14.44
N PRO A 18 -15.20 -2.28 15.07
CA PRO A 18 -16.35 -1.73 14.34
C PRO A 18 -15.98 -0.67 13.30
N ARG A 19 -14.81 -0.02 13.44
CA ARG A 19 -14.33 1.01 12.51
C ARG A 19 -13.11 0.59 11.72
N PHE A 20 -12.64 -0.65 11.82
CA PHE A 20 -11.49 -1.15 11.06
C PHE A 20 -11.75 -2.53 10.49
N ILE A 21 -11.49 -2.67 9.20
CA ILE A 21 -11.45 -3.96 8.52
C ILE A 21 -10.05 -4.18 7.94
N ARG A 22 -9.60 -5.42 8.00
CA ARG A 22 -8.41 -5.90 7.30
C ARG A 22 -8.84 -6.58 6.01
N LEU A 23 -8.14 -6.24 4.94
CA LEU A 23 -8.29 -6.89 3.65
C LEU A 23 -6.98 -7.60 3.30
N ARG A 24 -7.06 -8.89 3.02
CA ARG A 24 -5.99 -9.62 2.33
C ARG A 24 -6.26 -9.58 0.84
N ILE A 25 -5.24 -9.17 0.09
CA ILE A 25 -5.30 -9.00 -1.35
C ILE A 25 -4.20 -9.88 -1.93
N GLU A 26 -4.60 -10.79 -2.81
CA GLU A 26 -3.70 -11.58 -3.64
C GLU A 26 -3.38 -10.81 -4.92
N ALA A 27 -2.10 -10.76 -5.29
CA ALA A 27 -1.63 -10.10 -6.48
C ALA A 27 -0.23 -10.62 -6.86
N GLU A 28 0.09 -10.51 -8.14
CA GLU A 28 1.43 -10.82 -8.68
C GLU A 28 2.38 -9.62 -8.49
N ASP A 29 3.68 -9.84 -8.68
CA ASP A 29 4.70 -8.79 -8.73
C ASP A 29 4.71 -7.84 -7.52
N LEU A 30 4.69 -8.42 -6.32
CA LEU A 30 4.64 -7.68 -5.04
C LEU A 30 6.01 -7.29 -4.47
N ALA A 31 7.11 -7.71 -5.12
CA ALA A 31 8.46 -7.55 -4.60
C ALA A 31 8.88 -6.08 -4.42
N ASP A 32 8.42 -5.19 -5.29
CA ASP A 32 8.72 -3.75 -5.25
C ASP A 32 8.08 -3.06 -4.04
N LEU A 33 6.83 -3.42 -3.70
CA LEU A 33 6.10 -2.96 -2.52
C LEU A 33 6.69 -3.44 -1.19
N ASN A 34 7.48 -4.52 -1.23
CA ASN A 34 8.18 -5.01 -0.05
C ASN A 34 9.50 -4.26 0.19
N ARG A 35 10.18 -3.85 -0.90
CA ARG A 35 11.48 -3.15 -0.83
C ARG A 35 11.36 -1.68 -0.48
N THR A 36 10.39 -1.00 -1.06
CA THR A 36 10.24 0.45 -0.97
C THR A 36 8.76 0.79 -0.92
N GLY A 37 8.37 1.74 -0.09
CA GLY A 37 6.97 2.18 0.00
C GLY A 37 6.20 1.55 1.16
N LEU A 38 5.81 2.41 2.08
CA LEU A 38 4.82 2.06 3.10
C LEU A 38 3.41 2.03 2.52
N HIS A 39 3.19 2.64 1.36
CA HIS A 39 1.86 2.87 0.82
C HIS A 39 1.65 2.35 -0.59
N LEU A 40 0.39 2.02 -0.86
CA LEU A 40 -0.14 1.81 -2.20
C LEU A 40 -1.39 2.65 -2.39
N ARG A 41 -1.71 2.99 -3.63
CA ARG A 41 -3.03 3.49 -4.03
C ARG A 41 -3.87 2.30 -4.44
N ARG A 42 -5.01 2.13 -3.78
CA ARG A 42 -6.01 1.15 -4.19
C ARG A 42 -6.94 1.81 -5.19
N LEU A 43 -6.99 1.29 -6.40
CA LEU A 43 -7.94 1.68 -7.42
C LEU A 43 -9.19 0.83 -7.30
N GLN A 44 -10.32 1.50 -7.19
CA GLN A 44 -11.63 0.87 -7.09
C GLN A 44 -12.54 1.39 -8.20
N PRO A 45 -13.12 0.49 -9.02
CA PRO A 45 -14.15 0.84 -9.98
C PRO A 45 -15.48 1.17 -9.29
N LYS A 46 -16.21 2.16 -9.81
CA LYS A 46 -17.60 2.46 -9.44
C LYS A 46 -18.54 1.51 -10.21
N GLY A 47 -18.66 0.28 -9.73
CA GLY A 47 -19.52 -0.76 -10.33
C GLY A 47 -18.81 -1.62 -11.40
N PRO A 48 -19.33 -2.83 -11.68
CA PRO A 48 -18.75 -3.76 -12.67
C PRO A 48 -18.74 -3.21 -14.10
N GLU A 49 -19.65 -2.31 -14.44
CA GLU A 49 -19.80 -1.66 -15.75
C GLU A 49 -18.70 -0.61 -16.06
N ASN A 50 -17.92 -0.18 -15.05
CA ASN A 50 -16.89 0.86 -15.18
C ASN A 50 -15.47 0.35 -14.88
N LEU A 51 -15.17 -0.90 -15.24
CA LEU A 51 -13.87 -1.56 -15.00
C LEU A 51 -12.77 -1.07 -15.96
N LEU A 52 -12.49 0.24 -15.93
CA LEU A 52 -11.44 0.84 -16.72
C LEU A 52 -10.16 0.95 -15.88
N TRP A 53 -9.22 0.06 -16.14
CA TRP A 53 -7.91 0.06 -15.48
C TRP A 53 -6.92 1.01 -16.16
N PRO A 54 -5.91 1.51 -15.43
CA PRO A 54 -4.79 2.22 -16.03
C PRO A 54 -4.14 1.42 -17.17
N ARG A 55 -3.84 2.10 -18.28
CA ARG A 55 -3.21 1.51 -19.47
C ARG A 55 -2.02 2.36 -19.87
N LEU A 56 -1.02 1.73 -20.48
CA LEU A 56 0.09 2.45 -21.07
C LEU A 56 -0.39 3.01 -22.42
N LEU A 57 -0.27 4.33 -22.63
CA LEU A 57 -0.58 4.98 -23.89
C LEU A 57 0.61 4.89 -24.86
N PRO A 58 0.42 5.07 -26.17
CA PRO A 58 1.52 5.04 -27.16
C PRO A 58 2.66 6.03 -26.88
N ASN A 59 2.38 7.11 -26.15
CA ASN A 59 3.38 8.10 -25.73
C ASN A 59 4.13 7.72 -24.43
N GLY A 60 3.98 6.49 -23.94
CA GLY A 60 4.63 5.99 -22.73
C GLY A 60 4.03 6.50 -21.41
N ARG A 61 2.98 7.33 -21.44
CA ARG A 61 2.30 7.81 -20.22
C ARG A 61 1.24 6.82 -19.75
N THR A 62 1.02 6.79 -18.44
CA THR A 62 -0.13 6.08 -17.87
C THR A 62 -1.42 6.83 -18.17
N GLY A 63 -2.25 6.26 -19.04
CA GLY A 63 -3.63 6.69 -19.25
C GLY A 63 -4.54 6.09 -18.18
N LEU A 64 -5.41 6.90 -17.60
CA LEU A 64 -6.44 6.48 -16.64
C LEU A 64 -7.82 6.63 -17.29
N PRO A 65 -8.23 5.71 -18.17
CA PRO A 65 -9.58 5.72 -18.71
C PRO A 65 -10.57 5.62 -17.53
N GLY A 66 -11.57 6.48 -17.47
CA GLY A 66 -12.50 6.51 -16.35
C GLY A 66 -11.95 7.11 -15.04
N ALA A 67 -10.92 7.98 -15.09
CA ALA A 67 -10.36 8.65 -13.90
C ALA A 67 -11.42 9.31 -13.00
N ALA A 68 -12.49 9.89 -13.56
CA ALA A 68 -13.63 10.45 -12.81
C ALA A 68 -14.41 9.39 -11.99
N HIS A 69 -14.24 8.12 -12.32
CA HIS A 69 -14.89 6.96 -11.70
C HIS A 69 -13.95 6.13 -10.84
N LEU A 70 -12.64 6.37 -10.90
CA LEU A 70 -11.66 5.66 -10.08
C LEU A 70 -11.39 6.43 -8.79
N ARG A 71 -11.55 5.74 -7.66
CA ARG A 71 -11.06 6.26 -6.37
C ARG A 71 -9.67 5.69 -6.14
N MET A 72 -8.72 6.55 -5.78
CA MET A 72 -7.30 6.18 -5.58
C MET A 72 -6.79 6.52 -4.16
N PRO A 73 -7.50 6.14 -3.08
CA PRO A 73 -7.01 6.34 -1.72
C PRO A 73 -5.66 5.66 -1.50
N VAL A 74 -4.81 6.34 -0.74
CA VAL A 74 -3.52 5.83 -0.28
C VAL A 74 -3.78 4.97 0.97
N TYR A 75 -3.28 3.75 0.97
CA TYR A 75 -3.32 2.83 2.10
C TYR A 75 -1.91 2.45 2.51
N THR A 76 -1.72 2.26 3.81
CA THR A 76 -0.50 1.67 4.34
C THR A 76 -0.57 0.15 4.24
N ILE A 77 0.47 -0.46 3.68
CA ILE A 77 0.62 -1.91 3.65
C ILE A 77 0.98 -2.38 5.05
N ARG A 78 0.12 -3.22 5.64
CA ARG A 78 0.27 -3.74 7.00
C ARG A 78 1.26 -4.91 7.06
N SER A 79 1.15 -5.83 6.11
CA SER A 79 1.95 -7.04 5.96
C SER A 79 1.97 -7.41 4.48
N ILE A 80 3.02 -8.09 4.04
CA ILE A 80 3.20 -8.50 2.65
C ILE A 80 4.10 -9.72 2.61
N ASP A 81 3.73 -10.69 1.78
CA ASP A 81 4.52 -11.86 1.44
C ASP A 81 4.55 -11.98 -0.08
N PRO A 82 5.61 -11.48 -0.73
CA PRO A 82 5.75 -11.57 -2.18
C PRO A 82 5.88 -13.02 -2.68
N GLY A 83 6.41 -13.94 -1.87
CA GLY A 83 6.60 -15.34 -2.26
C GLY A 83 5.28 -16.10 -2.28
N ALA A 84 4.40 -15.80 -1.34
CA ALA A 84 3.03 -16.33 -1.30
C ALA A 84 2.01 -15.48 -2.09
N GLY A 85 2.43 -14.35 -2.68
CA GLY A 85 1.60 -13.53 -3.57
C GLY A 85 0.48 -12.75 -2.88
N TRP A 86 0.66 -12.33 -1.62
CA TRP A 86 -0.38 -11.57 -0.90
C TRP A 86 0.15 -10.37 -0.11
N LEU A 87 -0.73 -9.39 0.12
CA LEU A 87 -0.54 -8.29 1.06
C LEU A 87 -1.79 -8.02 1.86
N GLU A 88 -1.64 -7.32 2.99
CA GLU A 88 -2.78 -6.86 3.80
C GLU A 88 -2.77 -5.35 3.97
N VAL A 89 -3.97 -4.77 3.96
CA VAL A 89 -4.22 -3.36 4.26
C VAL A 89 -5.35 -3.25 5.28
N ASP A 90 -5.23 -2.27 6.17
CA ASP A 90 -6.27 -1.93 7.13
C ASP A 90 -7.04 -0.71 6.60
N VAL A 91 -8.37 -0.82 6.54
CA VAL A 91 -9.27 0.22 6.06
C VAL A 91 -10.09 0.73 7.23
N PHE A 92 -9.98 2.04 7.48
CA PHE A 92 -10.83 2.71 8.46
C PHE A 92 -12.22 3.03 7.87
N LEU A 93 -13.24 2.74 8.66
CA LEU A 93 -14.63 3.01 8.36
C LEU A 93 -15.10 4.18 9.24
N HIS A 94 -15.00 5.39 8.70
CA HIS A 94 -15.51 6.60 9.36
C HIS A 94 -17.04 6.75 9.26
N GLY A 95 -17.73 5.77 8.67
CA GLY A 95 -19.19 5.68 8.59
C GLY A 95 -19.84 6.51 7.47
N LYS A 96 -19.05 7.29 6.72
CA LYS A 96 -19.56 8.11 5.61
C LYS A 96 -18.77 7.83 4.34
N GLY A 97 -19.43 8.01 3.21
CA GLY A 97 -18.76 8.03 1.92
C GLY A 97 -18.40 6.66 1.34
N PRO A 98 -17.84 6.69 0.13
CA PRO A 98 -17.79 5.56 -0.78
C PRO A 98 -16.76 4.49 -0.38
N ILE A 99 -15.67 4.91 0.29
CA ILE A 99 -14.65 3.98 0.79
C ILE A 99 -15.23 3.15 1.94
N CYS A 100 -15.97 3.79 2.86
CA CYS A 100 -16.63 3.10 3.96
C CYS A 100 -17.71 2.13 3.43
N ALA A 101 -18.56 2.60 2.51
CA ALA A 101 -19.60 1.77 1.91
C ALA A 101 -19.02 0.53 1.22
N TRP A 102 -17.92 0.70 0.47
CA TRP A 102 -17.24 -0.47 -0.10
C TRP A 102 -16.59 -1.35 0.94
N GLY A 103 -15.90 -0.78 1.94
CA GLY A 103 -15.28 -1.58 2.99
C GLY A 103 -16.29 -2.46 3.72
N GLN A 104 -17.52 -1.98 3.91
CA GLN A 104 -18.60 -2.75 4.52
C GLN A 104 -19.15 -3.85 3.60
N SER A 105 -19.21 -3.60 2.28
CA SER A 105 -19.80 -4.52 1.31
C SER A 105 -18.80 -5.46 0.62
N VAL A 106 -17.50 -5.20 0.71
CA VAL A 106 -16.47 -6.00 0.03
C VAL A 106 -16.51 -7.45 0.52
N ARG A 107 -16.37 -8.37 -0.43
CA ARG A 107 -16.31 -9.81 -0.19
C ARG A 107 -15.09 -10.40 -0.90
N PRO A 108 -14.61 -11.58 -0.44
CA PRO A 108 -13.63 -12.36 -1.20
C PRO A 108 -14.06 -12.53 -2.67
N GLY A 109 -13.10 -12.44 -3.59
CA GLY A 109 -13.33 -12.43 -5.03
C GLY A 109 -13.39 -11.03 -5.66
N ALA A 110 -13.55 -9.96 -4.88
CA ALA A 110 -13.61 -8.60 -5.41
C ALA A 110 -12.27 -8.18 -6.06
N ALA A 111 -12.33 -7.69 -7.29
CA ALA A 111 -11.17 -7.16 -8.00
C ALA A 111 -10.79 -5.76 -7.48
N VAL A 112 -9.49 -5.53 -7.32
CA VAL A 112 -8.91 -4.24 -6.92
C VAL A 112 -7.69 -3.94 -7.78
N GLY A 113 -7.49 -2.67 -8.11
CA GLY A 113 -6.23 -2.23 -8.70
C GLY A 113 -5.27 -1.77 -7.60
N LEU A 114 -4.00 -2.08 -7.73
CA LEU A 114 -2.95 -1.65 -6.80
C LEU A 114 -1.94 -0.81 -7.60
N SER A 115 -1.64 0.39 -7.12
CA SER A 115 -0.64 1.25 -7.74
C SER A 115 0.36 1.77 -6.71
N GLY A 116 1.64 1.77 -7.06
CA GLY A 116 2.72 2.09 -6.14
C GLY A 116 4.03 1.44 -6.60
N PRO A 117 5.06 1.42 -5.75
CA PRO A 117 5.07 1.88 -4.36
C PRO A 117 4.98 3.40 -4.21
N GLY A 118 4.36 3.84 -3.11
CA GLY A 118 4.33 5.24 -2.69
C GLY A 118 4.73 5.39 -1.21
N GLY A 119 5.13 6.60 -0.83
CA GLY A 119 5.68 6.86 0.50
C GLY A 119 7.18 6.57 0.58
N GLY A 120 7.84 7.18 1.56
CA GLY A 120 9.26 6.98 1.80
C GLY A 120 9.58 5.62 2.42
N TRP A 121 10.79 5.54 2.97
CA TRP A 121 11.27 4.39 3.75
C TRP A 121 11.35 4.75 5.23
N LEU A 122 11.36 3.72 6.09
CA LEU A 122 11.73 3.89 7.49
C LEU A 122 13.24 4.05 7.60
N PRO A 123 13.76 5.12 8.22
CA PRO A 123 15.18 5.28 8.43
C PRO A 123 15.71 4.20 9.39
N ALA A 124 16.91 3.67 9.10
CA ALA A 124 17.59 2.76 9.99
C ALA A 124 18.06 3.51 11.25
N GLY A 125 17.75 2.98 12.43
CA GLY A 125 18.18 3.55 13.70
C GLY A 125 17.87 2.63 14.88
N ARG A 126 18.72 2.67 15.91
CA ARG A 126 18.54 1.90 17.16
C ARG A 126 17.38 2.40 18.00
N ARG A 127 17.00 3.68 17.85
CA ARG A 127 15.86 4.32 18.49
C ARG A 127 15.15 5.18 17.45
N LEU A 128 13.84 5.00 17.32
CA LEU A 128 12.99 5.77 16.41
C LEU A 128 11.81 6.30 17.22
N CYS A 129 11.60 7.62 17.18
CA CYS A 129 10.40 8.24 17.70
C CYS A 129 9.38 8.35 16.57
N LEU A 130 8.21 7.77 16.75
CA LEU A 130 7.12 7.78 15.77
C LEU A 130 5.96 8.59 16.32
N GLY A 131 5.57 9.63 15.60
CA GLY A 131 4.34 10.37 15.85
C GLY A 131 3.30 10.03 14.79
N ALA A 132 2.07 9.76 15.21
CA ALA A 132 0.92 9.66 14.34
C ALA A 132 -0.23 10.42 15.00
N ASP A 133 -0.88 11.32 14.27
CA ASP A 133 -2.20 11.78 14.64
C ASP A 133 -3.21 10.65 14.33
N PHE A 134 -4.36 10.65 15.02
CA PHE A 134 -5.48 9.75 14.71
C PHE A 134 -6.14 10.17 13.38
N CYS A 135 -5.35 10.35 12.32
CA CYS A 135 -5.81 10.29 10.95
C CYS A 135 -5.99 8.80 10.62
N PRO A 136 -6.96 8.41 9.78
CA PRO A 136 -7.55 7.08 9.82
C PRO A 136 -6.69 5.96 9.22
N VAL A 137 -5.59 5.59 9.88
CA VAL A 137 -4.84 4.32 9.85
C VAL A 137 -3.67 4.44 10.85
N PRO A 138 -3.24 3.40 11.56
CA PRO A 138 -1.93 3.41 12.18
C PRO A 138 -0.88 2.99 11.15
N PRO A 139 -0.01 3.89 10.65
CA PRO A 139 1.28 3.51 10.08
C PRO A 139 2.24 2.95 11.14
N THR A 140 1.86 2.84 12.42
CA THR A 140 2.74 2.42 13.53
C THR A 140 2.95 0.90 13.64
N LEU A 141 2.08 0.06 13.08
CA LEU A 141 2.18 -1.40 13.25
C LEU A 141 3.19 -2.09 12.31
N ARG A 142 3.48 -1.54 11.12
CA ARG A 142 4.57 -2.06 10.27
C ARG A 142 5.96 -1.66 10.77
N PRO A 143 6.23 -0.41 11.21
CA PRO A 143 7.47 -0.07 11.90
C PRO A 143 7.73 -0.98 13.08
N LEU A 144 6.74 -1.28 13.92
CA LEU A 144 6.90 -2.20 15.05
C LEU A 144 7.34 -3.60 14.60
N LEU A 145 6.73 -4.16 13.55
CA LEU A 145 7.12 -5.47 13.00
C LEU A 145 8.52 -5.45 12.36
N MET A 146 8.90 -4.36 11.68
CA MET A 146 10.22 -4.21 11.05
C MET A 146 11.33 -3.93 12.09
N ILE A 147 11.02 -3.21 13.16
CA ILE A 147 11.94 -2.98 14.29
C ILE A 147 12.21 -4.30 15.02
N ASP A 148 11.18 -5.13 15.27
CA ASP A 148 11.38 -6.45 15.90
C ASP A 148 12.18 -7.39 14.98
N LEU A 149 11.93 -7.40 13.66
CA LEU A 149 12.74 -8.17 12.70
C LEU A 149 14.20 -7.69 12.66
N ALA A 150 14.45 -6.38 12.53
CA ALA A 150 15.80 -5.84 12.48
C ALA A 150 16.59 -6.09 13.78
N CYS A 151 15.94 -6.07 14.93
CA CYS A 151 16.54 -6.46 16.21
C CYS A 151 16.84 -7.97 16.31
N ARG A 152 16.00 -8.84 15.72
CA ARG A 152 16.17 -10.31 15.81
C ARG A 152 17.09 -10.91 14.75
N THR A 153 17.12 -10.36 13.54
CA THR A 153 17.79 -11.01 12.39
C THR A 153 19.09 -10.34 11.96
N GLY A 154 19.55 -9.28 12.65
CA GLY A 154 20.82 -8.62 12.31
C GLY A 154 20.91 -8.17 10.85
N TYR A 155 19.77 -7.78 10.25
CA TYR A 155 19.70 -7.47 8.82
C TYR A 155 20.65 -6.31 8.50
N PRO A 156 21.62 -6.46 7.58
CA PRO A 156 22.58 -5.40 7.30
C PRO A 156 21.85 -4.20 6.67
N ALA A 157 22.11 -3.02 7.21
CA ALA A 157 21.61 -1.77 6.67
C ALA A 157 22.08 -1.61 5.21
N PRO A 158 21.22 -1.20 4.26
CA PRO A 158 21.67 -0.87 2.92
C PRO A 158 22.64 0.32 2.99
N ALA A 159 23.74 0.22 2.23
CA ALA A 159 24.83 1.18 2.24
C ALA A 159 24.33 2.62 2.02
N ARG A 160 24.72 3.52 2.94
CA ARG A 160 24.46 4.95 2.83
C ARG A 160 25.24 5.53 1.64
N SER A 161 24.58 5.84 0.53
CA SER A 161 25.09 6.84 -0.41
C SER A 161 24.77 8.23 0.13
N GLY A 162 25.62 8.75 1.01
CA GLY A 162 25.55 10.14 1.48
C GLY A 162 26.15 11.11 0.45
N PRO A 163 25.68 12.37 0.38
CA PRO A 163 26.24 13.36 -0.53
C PRO A 163 27.62 13.81 -0.03
N THR A 164 28.63 13.73 -0.90
CA THR A 164 29.96 14.31 -0.67
C THR A 164 29.84 15.84 -0.57
N ARG A 165 29.92 16.40 0.64
CA ARG A 165 30.22 17.83 0.82
C ARG A 165 31.69 18.04 0.52
N LYS A 166 32.01 18.71 -0.58
CA LYS A 166 33.34 19.27 -0.80
C LYS A 166 33.49 20.50 0.11
N CYS A 167 34.32 20.41 1.14
CA CYS A 167 34.89 21.61 1.77
C CYS A 167 35.82 22.27 0.75
N LYS A 168 35.54 23.52 0.37
CA LYS A 168 36.55 24.40 -0.21
C LYS A 168 37.25 25.11 0.94
N THR A 169 38.57 24.99 0.95
CA THR A 169 39.53 25.72 1.79
C THR A 169 39.52 27.20 1.44
#